data_AF-A0AA91FNM7-F1
#
_entry.id   AF-A0AA91FNM7-F1
#
_cell.length_a   1.000
_cell.length_b   1.000
_cell.length_c   1.000
_cell.angle_alpha   90.00
_cell.angle_beta   90.00
_cell.angle_gamma   90.00
#
_symmetry.space_group_name_H-M   'P 1'
#
loop_
_entity.id
_entity.type
_entity.pdbx_description
1 polymer ?
#
loop_
_entity_poly.entity_id
_entity_poly.type
_entity_poly.pdbx_seq_one_letter_code
_entity_poly.pdbx_strand_id
1 'polypeptide(L)'
;MNNPVQTDSSFDELAVIDLDNDNSVYQPKPIDITPVLAFLGCTTSDKWLKAAMADLPTIIQDHANCEKKAAGTAMNLIFRYMSHTELQLKLAQLIREEMLHYEQVMGLMAERGQAWQHIAAGRYAAGLLKHKRTYEPQAMIDTLIIGAFIEARSCERFWALSQVIEDERLAKYYRYLLKSESRHFEDYLALAQSISDEPIDARVAFFRQVEAQLINEPDDELRFHSGVPNWIA
;
A
#
# COMPACT_ATOMS: atom_id res chain seq x y z
N MET A 1 32.45 -26.53 -25.30
CA MET A 1 32.81 -25.77 -24.08
C MET A 1 31.52 -25.15 -23.57
N ASN A 2 30.81 -25.87 -22.70
CA ASN A 2 29.63 -25.35 -22.00
C ASN A 2 30.09 -24.90 -20.62
N ASN A 3 30.12 -23.60 -20.37
CA ASN A 3 30.23 -23.09 -19.01
C ASN A 3 28.87 -23.25 -18.32
N PRO A 4 28.81 -23.81 -17.10
CA PRO A 4 27.58 -23.79 -16.33
C PRO A 4 27.30 -22.36 -15.88
N VAL A 5 26.05 -21.94 -16.00
CA VAL A 5 25.54 -20.69 -15.40
C VAL A 5 25.66 -20.87 -13.88
N GLN A 6 26.55 -20.09 -13.26
CA GLN A 6 26.58 -19.97 -11.80
C GLN A 6 25.29 -19.28 -11.37
N THR A 7 24.45 -19.99 -10.62
CA THR A 7 23.38 -19.39 -9.83
C THR A 7 24.06 -18.58 -8.73
N ASP A 8 24.02 -17.26 -8.86
CA ASP A 8 24.64 -16.35 -7.90
C ASP A 8 23.87 -16.41 -6.58
N SER A 9 24.55 -16.86 -5.53
CA SER A 9 24.01 -17.05 -4.16
C SER A 9 23.96 -15.75 -3.35
N SER A 10 24.26 -14.61 -3.99
CA SER A 10 24.33 -13.29 -3.36
C SER A 10 22.97 -12.69 -2.97
N PHE A 11 21.85 -13.24 -3.48
CA PHE A 11 20.51 -12.83 -3.07
C PHE A 11 20.08 -13.42 -1.71
N ASP A 12 20.59 -14.59 -1.34
CA ASP A 12 20.20 -15.27 -0.09
C ASP A 12 20.73 -14.56 1.17
N GLU A 13 21.82 -13.80 1.05
CA GLU A 13 22.41 -13.03 2.17
C GLU A 13 21.75 -11.67 2.42
N LEU A 14 20.98 -11.14 1.45
CA LEU A 14 20.38 -9.80 1.54
C LEU A 14 18.96 -9.77 2.13
N ALA A 15 18.38 -10.94 2.43
CA ALA A 15 16.94 -11.06 2.71
C ALA A 15 16.58 -11.49 4.15
N VAL A 16 17.54 -11.62 5.06
CA VAL A 16 17.25 -11.99 6.46
C VAL A 16 17.13 -10.73 7.32
N ILE A 17 16.05 -9.96 7.13
CA ILE A 17 15.61 -9.03 8.18
C ILE A 17 14.90 -9.91 9.22
N ASP A 18 15.63 -10.19 10.28
CA ASP A 18 15.14 -10.94 11.42
C ASP A 18 14.07 -10.13 12.17
N LEU A 19 12.81 -10.32 11.78
CA LEU A 19 11.64 -9.78 12.48
C LEU A 19 11.47 -10.36 13.90
N ASP A 20 12.27 -11.36 14.27
CA ASP A 20 12.28 -11.97 15.59
C ASP A 20 13.40 -11.42 16.51
N ASN A 21 14.48 -10.85 15.97
CA ASN A 21 15.57 -10.26 16.78
C ASN A 21 15.23 -8.91 17.44
N ASP A 22 14.13 -8.25 17.04
CA ASP A 22 13.57 -7.08 17.75
C ASP A 22 12.35 -7.44 18.61
N ASN A 23 12.08 -8.73 18.88
CA ASN A 23 10.86 -9.10 19.58
C ASN A 23 10.93 -10.27 20.56
N SER A 24 11.87 -10.21 21.50
CA SER A 24 11.59 -10.79 22.82
C SER A 24 10.94 -9.71 23.69
N VAL A 25 9.62 -9.86 23.95
CA VAL A 25 8.81 -9.19 25.00
C VAL A 25 7.80 -8.10 24.56
N TYR A 26 7.75 -7.60 23.31
CA TYR A 26 6.72 -6.62 22.91
C TYR A 26 5.67 -7.21 21.96
N GLN A 27 4.57 -7.71 22.53
CA GLN A 27 3.32 -7.85 21.77
C GLN A 27 2.88 -6.43 21.36
N PRO A 28 2.92 -6.06 20.06
CA PRO A 28 2.48 -4.74 19.65
C PRO A 28 1.03 -4.56 20.09
N LYS A 29 0.73 -3.43 20.75
CA LYS A 29 -0.65 -3.09 21.10
C LYS A 29 -1.51 -3.20 19.84
N PRO A 30 -2.75 -3.73 19.93
CA PRO A 30 -3.68 -3.72 18.81
C PRO A 30 -3.77 -2.31 18.25
N ILE A 31 -3.51 -2.15 16.94
CA ILE A 31 -3.65 -0.88 16.25
C ILE A 31 -5.14 -0.62 16.04
N ASP A 32 -5.63 0.51 16.54
CA ASP A 32 -7.01 0.93 16.33
C ASP A 32 -7.17 1.46 14.90
N ILE A 33 -7.81 0.67 14.05
CA ILE A 33 -8.11 1.05 12.66
C ILE A 33 -9.46 1.76 12.51
N THR A 34 -10.17 2.08 13.60
CA THR A 34 -11.45 2.78 13.55
C THR A 34 -11.39 4.09 12.75
N PRO A 35 -10.33 4.93 12.85
CA PRO A 35 -10.21 6.13 12.02
C PRO A 35 -10.15 5.82 10.52
N VAL A 36 -9.42 4.76 10.15
CA VAL A 36 -9.31 4.30 8.75
C VAL A 36 -10.67 3.85 8.22
N LEU A 37 -11.40 3.04 9.00
CA LEU A 37 -12.75 2.59 8.65
C LEU A 37 -13.74 3.76 8.52
N ALA A 38 -13.63 4.76 9.39
CA ALA A 38 -14.45 5.97 9.35
C ALA A 38 -14.13 6.87 8.15
N PHE A 39 -12.90 6.84 7.64
CA PHE A 39 -12.45 7.59 6.47
C PHE A 39 -12.89 6.95 5.14
N LEU A 40 -12.80 5.63 5.02
CA LEU A 40 -13.11 4.87 3.80
C LEU A 40 -14.62 4.77 3.53
N GLY A 41 -15.01 4.71 2.25
CA GLY A 41 -16.44 4.62 1.85
C GLY A 41 -17.06 3.23 1.95
N CYS A 42 -16.24 2.18 2.07
CA CYS A 42 -16.68 0.80 2.20
C CYS A 42 -15.57 -0.06 2.80
N THR A 43 -15.93 -1.24 3.30
CA THR A 43 -14.97 -2.29 3.69
C THR A 43 -14.61 -3.16 2.49
N THR A 44 -13.49 -3.87 2.58
CA THR A 44 -13.14 -4.91 1.62
C THR A 44 -14.18 -6.02 1.62
N SER A 45 -14.52 -6.53 0.44
CA SER A 45 -15.55 -7.56 0.30
C SER A 45 -15.02 -8.97 0.60
N ASP A 46 -15.89 -9.84 1.12
CA ASP A 46 -15.57 -11.26 1.32
C ASP A 46 -15.15 -11.95 0.01
N LYS A 47 -15.70 -11.53 -1.13
CA LYS A 47 -15.32 -12.06 -2.44
C LYS A 47 -13.87 -11.75 -2.78
N TRP A 48 -13.42 -10.53 -2.50
CA TRP A 48 -12.02 -10.16 -2.66
C TRP A 48 -11.12 -10.95 -1.70
N LEU A 49 -11.50 -11.09 -0.42
CA LEU A 49 -10.74 -11.88 0.55
C LEU A 49 -10.63 -13.36 0.12
N LYS A 50 -11.72 -13.96 -0.38
CA LYS A 50 -11.70 -15.32 -0.91
C LYS A 50 -10.74 -15.47 -2.10
N ALA A 51 -10.73 -14.51 -3.03
CA ALA A 51 -9.78 -14.54 -4.14
C ALA A 51 -8.33 -14.36 -3.67
N ALA A 52 -8.09 -13.42 -2.76
CA ALA A 52 -6.78 -13.17 -2.18
C ALA A 52 -6.22 -14.40 -1.46
N MET A 53 -7.06 -15.09 -0.68
CA MET A 53 -6.69 -16.34 0.00
C MET A 53 -6.44 -17.51 -0.97
N ALA A 54 -7.09 -17.50 -2.14
CA ALA A 54 -6.86 -18.51 -3.18
C ALA A 54 -5.57 -18.28 -3.97
N ASP A 55 -5.03 -17.06 -3.98
CA ASP A 55 -3.80 -16.69 -4.71
C ASP A 55 -2.97 -15.65 -3.93
N LEU A 56 -2.51 -16.05 -2.74
CA LEU A 56 -1.62 -15.24 -1.92
C LEU A 56 -0.31 -14.84 -2.62
N PRO A 57 0.35 -15.70 -3.45
CA PRO A 57 1.56 -15.29 -4.16
C PRO A 57 1.38 -14.02 -5.00
N THR A 58 0.28 -13.91 -5.75
CA THR A 58 -0.05 -12.70 -6.52
C THR A 58 -0.22 -11.48 -5.61
N ILE A 59 -0.89 -11.64 -4.47
CA ILE A 59 -1.12 -10.56 -3.49
C ILE A 59 0.18 -10.07 -2.87
N ILE A 60 1.04 -10.99 -2.42
CA ILE A 60 2.35 -10.66 -1.81
C ILE A 60 3.22 -9.91 -2.81
N GLN A 61 3.28 -10.38 -4.06
CA GLN A 61 4.13 -9.72 -5.05
C GLN A 61 3.55 -8.37 -5.53
N ASP A 62 2.23 -8.27 -5.70
CA ASP A 62 1.63 -6.97 -6.03
C ASP A 62 1.73 -5.97 -4.88
N HIS A 63 1.73 -6.44 -3.62
CA HIS A 63 2.08 -5.64 -2.44
C HIS A 63 3.52 -5.11 -2.56
N ALA A 64 4.53 -5.94 -2.84
CA ALA A 64 5.90 -5.44 -3.11
C ALA A 64 5.93 -4.40 -4.23
N ASN A 65 5.15 -4.58 -5.30
CA ASN A 65 5.04 -3.56 -6.34
C ASN A 65 4.40 -2.27 -5.82
N CYS A 66 3.42 -2.34 -4.92
CA CYS A 66 2.79 -1.18 -4.29
C CYS A 66 3.79 -0.36 -3.49
N GLU A 67 4.63 -0.99 -2.66
CA GLU A 67 5.62 -0.25 -1.83
C GLU A 67 6.62 0.52 -2.72
N LYS A 68 7.13 -0.17 -3.76
CA LYS A 68 8.01 0.46 -4.75
C LYS A 68 7.33 1.61 -5.50
N LYS A 69 6.03 1.48 -5.82
CA LYS A 69 5.23 2.54 -6.48
C LYS A 69 4.96 3.70 -5.52
N ALA A 70 4.71 3.45 -4.24
CA ALA A 70 4.50 4.47 -3.22
C ALA A 70 5.78 5.31 -3.04
N ALA A 71 6.92 4.66 -2.84
CA ALA A 71 8.23 5.31 -2.80
C ALA A 71 8.53 6.13 -4.08
N GLY A 72 8.28 5.54 -5.26
CA GLY A 72 8.48 6.22 -6.54
C GLY A 72 7.57 7.45 -6.72
N THR A 73 6.32 7.36 -6.26
CA THR A 73 5.36 8.47 -6.30
C THR A 73 5.80 9.59 -5.37
N ALA A 74 6.17 9.27 -4.13
CA ALA A 74 6.69 10.23 -3.16
C ALA A 74 7.97 10.93 -3.67
N MET A 75 8.88 10.18 -4.31
CA MET A 75 10.08 10.76 -4.94
C MET A 75 9.71 11.78 -6.04
N ASN A 76 8.75 11.46 -6.90
CA ASN A 76 8.27 12.39 -7.93
C ASN A 76 7.65 13.66 -7.34
N LEU A 77 6.95 13.55 -6.21
CA LEU A 77 6.38 14.69 -5.50
C LEU A 77 7.47 15.61 -4.92
N ILE A 78 8.55 15.05 -4.37
CA ILE A 78 9.71 15.83 -3.88
C ILE A 78 10.30 16.67 -5.02
N PHE A 79 10.54 16.07 -6.18
CA PHE A 79 11.08 16.79 -7.34
C PHE A 79 10.13 17.88 -7.85
N ARG A 80 8.82 17.59 -7.85
CA ARG A 80 7.81 18.51 -8.38
C ARG A 80 7.57 19.72 -7.47
N TYR A 81 7.59 19.52 -6.15
CA TYR A 81 7.19 20.53 -5.16
C TYR A 81 8.37 20.97 -4.29
N MET A 82 9.48 21.31 -4.94
CA MET A 82 10.77 21.66 -4.30
C MET A 82 10.74 22.88 -3.36
N SER A 83 9.71 23.72 -3.42
CA SER A 83 9.54 24.87 -2.52
C SER A 83 8.83 24.52 -1.20
N HIS A 84 8.32 23.30 -1.04
CA HIS A 84 7.57 22.87 0.15
C HIS A 84 8.45 21.99 1.03
N THR A 85 9.25 22.60 1.92
CA THR A 85 10.24 21.88 2.73
C THR A 85 9.61 20.83 3.67
N GLU A 86 8.50 21.18 4.34
CA GLU A 86 7.81 20.24 5.23
C GLU A 86 7.31 19.00 4.48
N LEU A 87 6.67 19.21 3.32
CA LEU A 87 6.28 18.12 2.44
C LEU A 87 7.47 17.23 2.06
N GLN A 88 8.57 17.83 1.63
CA GLN A 88 9.74 17.07 1.22
C GLN A 88 10.31 16.21 2.34
N LEU A 89 10.37 16.74 3.57
CA LEU A 89 10.85 15.99 4.73
C LEU A 89 9.94 14.81 5.08
N LYS A 90 8.62 15.02 5.04
CA LYS A 90 7.62 13.97 5.27
C LYS A 90 7.67 12.88 4.19
N LEU A 91 7.72 13.26 2.92
CA LEU A 91 7.84 12.31 1.81
C LEU A 91 9.17 11.55 1.83
N ALA A 92 10.27 12.20 2.22
CA ALA A 92 11.56 11.51 2.34
C ALA A 92 11.57 10.46 3.46
N GLN A 93 10.82 10.70 4.55
CA GLN A 93 10.59 9.70 5.60
C GLN A 93 9.78 8.53 5.05
N LEU A 94 8.64 8.82 4.41
CA LEU A 94 7.80 7.80 3.78
C LEU A 94 8.58 6.93 2.80
N ILE A 95 9.37 7.52 1.89
CA ILE A 95 10.20 6.77 0.93
C ILE A 95 11.09 5.73 1.61
N ARG A 96 11.73 6.08 2.74
CA ARG A 96 12.59 5.13 3.46
C ARG A 96 11.79 4.00 4.09
N GLU A 97 10.63 4.32 4.65
CA GLU A 97 9.74 3.32 5.23
C GLU A 97 9.18 2.37 4.17
N GLU A 98 8.72 2.87 3.03
CA GLU A 98 8.20 2.01 1.95
C GLU A 98 9.27 1.15 1.31
N MET A 99 10.51 1.66 1.17
CA MET A 99 11.60 0.83 0.68
C MET A 99 11.98 -0.26 1.68
N LEU A 100 11.86 0.00 2.99
CA LEU A 100 12.02 -1.03 4.01
C LEU A 100 10.90 -2.08 3.94
N HIS A 101 9.64 -1.66 3.77
CA HIS A 101 8.52 -2.59 3.56
C HIS A 101 8.74 -3.44 2.30
N TYR A 102 9.17 -2.82 1.20
CA TYR A 102 9.52 -3.53 -0.03
C TYR A 102 10.57 -4.64 0.21
N GLU A 103 11.66 -4.30 0.89
CA GLU A 103 12.72 -5.27 1.23
C GLU A 103 12.17 -6.42 2.09
N GLN A 104 11.32 -6.12 3.08
CA GLN A 104 10.69 -7.13 3.93
C GLN A 104 9.75 -8.06 3.15
N VAL A 105 8.96 -7.54 2.20
CA VAL A 105 8.10 -8.37 1.33
C VAL A 105 8.95 -9.25 0.43
N MET A 106 10.05 -8.73 -0.12
CA MET A 106 11.00 -9.53 -0.90
C MET A 106 11.60 -10.67 -0.07
N GLY A 107 11.92 -10.42 1.20
CA GLY A 107 12.33 -11.46 2.15
C GLY A 107 11.25 -12.53 2.37
N LEU A 108 10.00 -12.12 2.57
CA LEU A 108 8.86 -13.04 2.70
C LEU A 108 8.65 -13.90 1.45
N MET A 109 8.85 -13.33 0.25
CA MET A 109 8.81 -14.08 -1.00
C MET A 109 9.94 -15.11 -1.08
N ALA A 110 11.16 -14.73 -0.71
CA ALA A 110 12.33 -15.62 -0.69
C ALA A 110 12.15 -16.79 0.31
N GLU A 111 11.69 -16.50 1.54
CA GLU A 111 11.34 -17.52 2.55
C GLU A 111 10.35 -18.57 2.02
N ARG A 112 9.48 -18.19 1.08
CA ARG A 112 8.45 -19.04 0.47
C ARG A 112 8.90 -19.73 -0.83
N GLY A 113 10.13 -19.50 -1.28
CA GLY A 113 10.61 -19.94 -2.59
C GLY A 113 9.78 -19.36 -3.75
N GLN A 114 9.14 -18.21 -3.55
CA GLN A 114 8.29 -17.57 -4.54
C GLN A 114 9.15 -16.83 -5.56
N ALA A 115 9.14 -17.32 -6.80
CA ALA A 115 9.83 -16.66 -7.91
C ALA A 115 9.09 -15.38 -8.34
N TRP A 116 9.86 -14.34 -8.65
CA TRP A 116 9.32 -13.10 -9.20
C TRP A 116 8.69 -13.30 -10.58
N GLN A 117 7.46 -12.80 -10.76
CA GLN A 117 6.71 -12.82 -12.02
C GLN A 117 6.45 -11.40 -12.55
N HIS A 118 6.01 -11.28 -13.80
CA HIS A 118 5.46 -10.01 -14.26
C HIS A 118 3.99 -9.89 -13.85
N ILE A 119 3.66 -8.86 -13.07
CA ILE A 119 2.29 -8.49 -12.70
C ILE A 119 2.04 -7.06 -13.19
N ALA A 120 1.05 -6.88 -14.05
CA ALA A 120 0.67 -5.56 -14.56
C ALA A 120 0.03 -4.71 -13.44
N ALA A 121 0.12 -3.38 -13.53
CA ALA A 121 -0.56 -2.51 -12.56
C ALA A 121 -2.09 -2.60 -12.71
N GLY A 122 -2.80 -2.75 -11.59
CA GLY A 122 -4.26 -2.69 -11.57
C GLY A 122 -4.83 -1.29 -11.84
N ARG A 123 -6.16 -1.22 -11.99
CA ARG A 123 -6.86 0.03 -12.36
C ARG A 123 -7.00 1.07 -11.24
N TYR A 124 -6.79 0.70 -9.98
CA TYR A 124 -7.17 1.51 -8.81
C TYR A 124 -6.55 2.91 -8.77
N ALA A 125 -5.22 3.01 -8.65
CA ALA A 125 -4.54 4.31 -8.55
C ALA A 125 -4.75 5.17 -9.82
N ALA A 126 -4.72 4.54 -11.00
CA ALA A 126 -5.03 5.22 -12.25
C ALA A 126 -6.48 5.73 -12.30
N GLY A 127 -7.43 4.98 -11.74
CA GLY A 127 -8.84 5.35 -11.59
C GLY A 127 -9.01 6.62 -10.75
N LEU A 128 -8.34 6.69 -9.60
CA LEU A 128 -8.33 7.89 -8.74
C LEU A 128 -7.71 9.08 -9.47
N LEU A 129 -6.55 8.89 -10.11
CA LEU A 129 -5.82 9.96 -10.80
C LEU A 129 -6.60 10.58 -11.98
N LYS A 130 -7.56 9.87 -12.59
CA LYS A 130 -8.45 10.43 -13.63
C LYS A 130 -9.25 11.64 -13.16
N HIS A 131 -9.52 11.74 -11.85
CA HIS A 131 -10.31 12.82 -11.28
C HIS A 131 -9.48 13.96 -10.73
N LYS A 132 -8.14 13.85 -10.78
CA LYS A 132 -7.20 14.86 -10.32
C LYS A 132 -7.33 16.15 -11.14
N ARG A 133 -7.40 17.29 -10.47
CA ARG A 133 -7.34 18.63 -11.10
C ARG A 133 -5.97 18.87 -11.73
N THR A 134 -5.92 19.68 -12.78
CA THR A 134 -4.71 19.89 -13.60
C THR A 134 -3.98 21.21 -13.31
N TYR A 135 -4.55 22.07 -12.46
CA TYR A 135 -3.99 23.38 -12.09
C TYR A 135 -3.52 23.38 -10.64
N GLU A 136 -2.46 24.14 -10.36
CA GLU A 136 -1.87 24.24 -9.01
C GLU A 136 -2.51 25.38 -8.20
N PRO A 137 -2.59 25.25 -6.85
CA PRO A 137 -2.15 24.13 -6.01
C PRO A 137 -3.14 22.95 -5.93
N GLN A 138 -4.26 23.01 -6.63
CA GLN A 138 -5.33 22.01 -6.54
C GLN A 138 -4.91 20.61 -6.99
N ALA A 139 -4.03 20.51 -7.99
CA ALA A 139 -3.43 19.27 -8.45
C ALA A 139 -2.57 18.61 -7.36
N MET A 140 -1.78 19.41 -6.62
CA MET A 140 -1.01 18.95 -5.46
C MET A 140 -1.91 18.42 -4.35
N ILE A 141 -2.92 19.20 -3.94
CA ILE A 141 -3.91 18.81 -2.92
C ILE A 141 -4.59 17.50 -3.30
N ASP A 142 -5.05 17.36 -4.55
CA ASP A 142 -5.68 16.13 -5.01
C ASP A 142 -4.72 14.93 -4.97
N THR A 143 -3.45 15.13 -5.30
CA THR A 143 -2.48 14.04 -5.28
C THR A 143 -2.24 13.52 -3.86
N LEU A 144 -2.22 14.42 -2.87
CA LEU A 144 -2.06 14.06 -1.47
C LEU A 144 -3.33 13.39 -0.91
N ILE A 145 -4.52 13.87 -1.26
CA ILE A 145 -5.79 13.20 -0.90
C ILE A 145 -5.84 11.79 -1.49
N ILE A 146 -5.43 11.62 -2.76
CA ILE A 146 -5.34 10.29 -3.39
C ILE A 146 -4.35 9.40 -2.64
N GLY A 147 -3.19 9.93 -2.23
CA GLY A 147 -2.23 9.23 -1.36
C GLY A 147 -2.91 8.72 -0.09
N ALA A 148 -3.62 9.60 0.63
CA ALA A 148 -4.35 9.22 1.83
C ALA A 148 -5.34 8.06 1.62
N PHE A 149 -6.08 8.03 0.49
CA PHE A 149 -6.97 6.91 0.16
C PHE A 149 -6.26 5.61 -0.16
N ILE A 150 -5.09 5.67 -0.80
CA ILE A 150 -4.29 4.48 -1.10
C ILE A 150 -3.78 3.85 0.21
N GLU A 151 -3.15 4.64 1.09
CA GLU A 151 -2.62 4.18 2.39
C GLU A 151 -3.75 3.67 3.31
N ALA A 152 -4.87 4.40 3.39
CA ALA A 152 -6.01 3.98 4.19
C ALA A 152 -6.58 2.64 3.71
N ARG A 153 -6.73 2.46 2.38
CA ARG A 153 -7.21 1.18 1.83
C ARG A 153 -6.19 0.06 2.05
N SER A 154 -4.90 0.34 1.92
CA SER A 154 -3.84 -0.62 2.25
C SER A 154 -3.95 -1.09 3.70
N CYS A 155 -4.05 -0.15 4.64
CA CYS A 155 -4.25 -0.44 6.07
C CYS A 155 -5.46 -1.34 6.33
N GLU A 156 -6.62 -1.00 5.75
CA GLU A 156 -7.84 -1.80 5.91
C GLU A 156 -7.71 -3.21 5.31
N ARG A 157 -7.06 -3.36 4.15
CA ARG A 157 -6.83 -4.67 3.52
C ARG A 157 -5.81 -5.52 4.27
N PHE A 158 -4.73 -4.93 4.77
CA PHE A 158 -3.79 -5.64 5.64
C PHE A 158 -4.50 -6.13 6.90
N TRP A 159 -5.33 -5.28 7.51
CA TRP A 159 -6.09 -5.68 8.69
C TRP A 159 -7.04 -6.84 8.35
N ALA A 160 -7.84 -6.72 7.30
CA ALA A 160 -8.81 -7.73 6.90
C ALA A 160 -8.14 -9.08 6.55
N LEU A 161 -7.04 -9.04 5.78
CA LEU A 161 -6.24 -10.24 5.45
C LEU A 161 -5.64 -10.88 6.69
N SER A 162 -5.10 -10.08 7.62
CA SER A 162 -4.49 -10.61 8.84
C SER A 162 -5.46 -11.34 9.78
N GLN A 163 -6.79 -11.18 9.58
CA GLN A 163 -7.81 -11.91 10.33
C GLN A 163 -8.10 -13.30 9.74
N VAL A 164 -7.80 -13.52 8.46
CA VAL A 164 -8.21 -14.72 7.71
C VAL A 164 -7.04 -15.56 7.20
N ILE A 165 -5.82 -15.00 7.15
CA ILE A 165 -4.61 -15.73 6.76
C ILE A 165 -4.24 -16.75 7.85
N GLU A 166 -4.10 -18.02 7.46
CA GLU A 166 -3.64 -19.10 8.34
C GLU A 166 -2.12 -19.09 8.57
N ASP A 167 -1.36 -18.55 7.61
CA ASP A 167 0.09 -18.33 7.72
C ASP A 167 0.39 -17.22 8.74
N GLU A 168 0.67 -17.61 9.98
CA GLU A 168 0.90 -16.68 11.09
C GLU A 168 2.12 -15.76 10.85
N ARG A 169 3.14 -16.21 10.09
CA ARG A 169 4.30 -15.37 9.74
C ARG A 169 3.86 -14.19 8.87
N LEU A 170 3.02 -14.43 7.87
CA LEU A 170 2.46 -13.40 7.01
C LEU A 170 1.42 -12.54 7.72
N ALA A 171 0.54 -13.15 8.51
CA ALA A 171 -0.50 -12.44 9.26
C ALA A 171 0.12 -11.47 10.30
N LYS A 172 1.17 -11.90 11.02
CA LYS A 172 1.95 -11.04 11.93
C LYS A 172 2.59 -9.86 11.19
N TYR A 173 3.10 -10.09 9.98
CA TYR A 173 3.68 -9.04 9.15
C TYR A 173 2.63 -8.01 8.69
N TYR A 174 1.46 -8.45 8.22
CA TYR A 174 0.39 -7.52 7.85
C TYR A 174 -0.16 -6.74 9.05
N ARG A 175 -0.18 -7.33 10.26
CA ARG A 175 -0.48 -6.58 11.49
C ARG A 175 0.59 -5.54 11.84
N TYR A 176 1.86 -5.85 11.58
CA TYR A 176 2.98 -4.94 11.82
C TYR A 176 2.88 -3.66 10.97
N LEU A 177 2.45 -3.79 9.71
CA LEU A 177 2.30 -2.65 8.78
C LEU A 177 1.18 -1.67 9.19
N LEU A 178 0.16 -2.11 9.92
CA LEU A 178 -1.01 -1.26 10.23
C LEU A 178 -0.64 0.08 10.87
N LYS A 179 0.43 0.12 11.66
CA LYS A 179 0.88 1.34 12.33
C LYS A 179 1.47 2.36 11.35
N SER A 180 2.31 1.93 10.41
CA SER A 180 2.90 2.82 9.40
C SER A 180 1.82 3.30 8.43
N GLU A 181 1.01 2.39 7.90
CA GLU A 181 -0.07 2.70 6.95
C GLU A 181 -1.10 3.69 7.52
N SER A 182 -1.55 3.47 8.77
CA SER A 182 -2.48 4.39 9.43
C SER A 182 -1.86 5.79 9.59
N ARG A 183 -0.56 5.88 9.87
CA ARG A 183 0.14 7.15 9.99
C ARG A 183 0.35 7.81 8.62
N HIS A 184 0.69 7.05 7.58
CA HIS A 184 0.88 7.59 6.22
C HIS A 184 -0.39 8.22 5.69
N PHE A 185 -1.54 7.56 5.90
CA PHE A 185 -2.85 8.12 5.62
C PHE A 185 -3.06 9.50 6.29
N GLU A 186 -2.81 9.59 7.60
CA GLU A 186 -2.98 10.84 8.36
C GLU A 186 -2.00 11.92 7.90
N ASP A 187 -0.74 11.57 7.67
CA ASP A 187 0.31 12.47 7.18
C ASP A 187 -0.07 13.05 5.81
N TYR A 188 -0.58 12.24 4.88
CA TYR A 188 -1.05 12.72 3.58
C TYR A 188 -2.23 13.69 3.69
N LEU A 189 -3.22 13.42 4.55
CA LEU A 189 -4.34 14.34 4.78
C LEU A 189 -3.87 15.65 5.41
N ALA A 190 -2.99 15.59 6.40
CA ALA A 190 -2.45 16.76 7.07
C ALA A 190 -1.67 17.65 6.07
N LEU A 191 -0.85 17.03 5.21
CA LEU A 191 -0.15 17.73 4.13
C LEU A 191 -1.12 18.34 3.13
N ALA A 192 -2.18 17.63 2.74
CA ALA A 192 -3.18 18.16 1.81
C ALA A 192 -3.87 19.41 2.39
N GLN A 193 -4.23 19.38 3.67
CA GLN A 193 -4.86 20.52 4.35
C GLN A 193 -3.88 21.67 4.56
N SER A 194 -2.59 21.43 4.83
CA SER A 194 -1.61 22.50 5.05
C SER A 194 -1.31 23.35 3.81
N ILE A 195 -1.65 22.84 2.62
CA ILE A 195 -1.51 23.55 1.34
C ILE A 195 -2.78 24.34 0.99
N SER A 196 -3.93 24.00 1.59
CA SER A 196 -5.22 24.59 1.28
C SER A 196 -5.64 25.57 2.37
N ASP A 197 -5.96 26.82 1.99
CA ASP A 197 -6.56 27.79 2.91
C ASP A 197 -8.04 27.46 3.22
N GLU A 198 -8.67 26.63 2.38
CA GLU A 198 -10.05 26.17 2.54
C GLU A 198 -10.10 24.72 3.06
N PRO A 199 -11.19 24.32 3.75
CA PRO A 199 -11.38 22.93 4.16
C PRO A 199 -11.40 21.97 2.97
N ILE A 200 -10.68 20.85 3.07
CA ILE A 200 -10.60 19.85 2.00
C ILE A 200 -11.74 18.80 2.06
N ASP A 201 -12.65 18.88 3.02
CA ASP A 201 -13.70 17.90 3.32
C ASP A 201 -14.54 17.53 2.10
N ALA A 202 -14.98 18.53 1.33
CA ALA A 202 -15.78 18.30 0.13
C ALA A 202 -15.00 17.50 -0.91
N ARG A 203 -13.69 17.73 -1.01
CA ARG A 203 -12.82 17.03 -1.95
C ARG A 203 -12.49 15.62 -1.48
N VAL A 204 -12.28 15.43 -0.18
CA VAL A 204 -12.16 14.12 0.45
C VAL A 204 -13.43 13.30 0.25
N ALA A 205 -14.61 13.87 0.49
CA ALA A 205 -15.89 13.20 0.29
C ALA A 205 -16.11 12.78 -1.17
N PHE A 206 -15.68 13.60 -2.12
CA PHE A 206 -15.68 13.24 -3.54
C PHE A 206 -14.80 12.02 -3.82
N PHE A 207 -13.53 12.03 -3.39
CA PHE A 207 -12.63 10.90 -3.62
C PHE A 207 -13.05 9.64 -2.86
N ARG A 208 -13.71 9.78 -1.70
CA ARG A 208 -14.31 8.66 -0.95
C ARG A 208 -15.33 7.90 -1.79
N GLN A 209 -16.14 8.60 -2.58
CA GLN A 209 -17.13 7.98 -3.47
C GLN A 209 -16.45 7.27 -4.64
N VAL A 210 -15.46 7.92 -5.27
CA VAL A 210 -14.69 7.34 -6.38
C VAL A 210 -13.93 6.09 -5.93
N GLU A 211 -13.27 6.16 -4.78
CA GLU A 211 -12.53 5.05 -4.18
C GLU A 211 -13.45 3.87 -3.87
N ALA A 212 -14.57 4.13 -3.19
CA ALA A 212 -15.53 3.09 -2.87
C ALA A 212 -16.13 2.43 -4.12
N GLN A 213 -16.34 3.20 -5.20
CA GLN A 213 -16.76 2.65 -6.48
C GLN A 213 -15.71 1.69 -7.05
N LEU A 214 -14.43 2.09 -7.09
CA LEU A 214 -13.34 1.24 -7.59
C LEU A 214 -13.18 -0.07 -6.80
N ILE A 215 -13.41 -0.03 -5.48
CA ILE A 215 -13.32 -1.21 -4.61
C ILE A 215 -14.52 -2.15 -4.75
N ASN A 216 -15.72 -1.62 -5.00
CA ASN A 216 -16.95 -2.42 -5.08
C ASN A 216 -17.30 -2.89 -6.49
N GLU A 217 -16.80 -2.24 -7.53
CA GLU A 217 -17.06 -2.64 -8.90
C GLU A 217 -16.39 -3.97 -9.26
N PRO A 218 -17.00 -4.78 -10.15
CA PRO A 218 -16.37 -5.97 -10.68
C PRO A 218 -15.00 -5.68 -11.31
N ASP A 219 -14.05 -6.57 -11.08
CA ASP A 219 -12.69 -6.53 -11.61
C ASP A 219 -12.36 -7.91 -12.22
N ASP A 220 -11.55 -7.93 -13.27
CA ASP A 220 -11.11 -9.12 -13.99
C ASP A 220 -9.68 -9.54 -13.62
N GLU A 221 -8.99 -8.76 -12.78
CA GLU A 221 -7.67 -9.08 -12.26
C GLU A 221 -7.61 -9.04 -10.73
N LEU A 222 -6.80 -9.92 -10.13
CA LEU A 222 -6.49 -9.87 -8.70
C LEU A 222 -5.25 -9.00 -8.49
N ARG A 223 -5.43 -7.90 -7.77
CA ARG A 223 -4.38 -6.97 -7.31
C ARG A 223 -4.63 -6.57 -5.87
N PHE A 224 -3.61 -6.08 -5.18
CA PHE A 224 -3.71 -5.63 -3.81
C PHE A 224 -4.78 -4.55 -3.62
N HIS A 225 -5.04 -3.71 -4.62
CA HIS A 225 -6.13 -2.71 -4.63
C HIS A 225 -7.22 -2.97 -5.70
N SER A 226 -7.30 -4.18 -6.28
CA SER A 226 -8.36 -4.53 -7.27
C SER A 226 -9.78 -4.43 -6.67
N GLY A 227 -10.78 -4.25 -7.54
CA GLY A 227 -12.20 -4.32 -7.17
C GLY A 227 -12.67 -5.74 -6.85
N VAL A 228 -13.97 -6.02 -6.99
CA VAL A 228 -14.56 -7.33 -6.68
C VAL A 228 -14.27 -8.33 -7.80
N PRO A 229 -13.54 -9.44 -7.55
CA PRO A 229 -13.29 -10.47 -8.55
C PRO A 229 -14.58 -11.02 -9.18
N ASN A 230 -14.73 -10.89 -10.50
CA ASN A 230 -15.95 -11.30 -11.20
C ASN A 230 -16.07 -12.83 -11.40
N TRP A 231 -15.02 -13.57 -11.10
CA TRP A 231 -14.96 -15.04 -11.21
C TRP A 231 -15.21 -15.78 -9.89
N ILE A 232 -15.36 -15.05 -8.77
CA ILE A 232 -15.73 -15.64 -7.47
C ILE A 232 -17.25 -15.60 -7.30
N ALA A 233 -17.83 -16.79 -7.15
CA ALA A 233 -19.27 -17.00 -6.95
C ALA A 233 -19.81 -16.24 -5.71
#